data_AF-A0A8T7EN68-F1
#
_entry.id   AF-A0A8T7EN68-F1
#
_cell.length_a   1.000
_cell.length_b   1.000
_cell.length_c   1.000
_cell.angle_alpha   90.00
_cell.angle_beta   90.00
_cell.angle_gamma   90.00
#
_symmetry.space_group_name_H-M   'P 1'
#
loop_
_entity.id
_entity.type
_entity.pdbx_description
1 polymer ?
#
loop_
_entity_poly.entity_id
_entity_poly.type
_entity_poly.pdbx_seq_one_letter_code
_entity_poly.pdbx_strand_id
1 'polypeptide(L)'
;MPGAGDGPDGVTCYEVDLCRPAAVVELIAEVRPDHIYHLAGQAFVPQSFIDPWDTIENNVRGQLNVILACLKADIRPRLLITSSAEIYGEVKTFPTDETTPLMPTSPYSVSKAAQDQLAYQYFVSHDMPTLRIRAFNHIGPGQSDRFVAPAFAMQIARIEAGLQEPVINVGDLTARRDFTDVRDVVRAYSLLMKHGVAGESVQCSVRCRAQHPAPARYAREPFEVSVSRCVLIRTACAPARSGAAGRCV
;
A
#
# COMPACT_ATOMS: atom_id res chain seq x y z
N MET A 1 -0.08 15.58 -25.68
CA MET A 1 -0.88 16.21 -24.62
C MET A 1 -1.78 15.15 -24.02
N PRO A 2 -1.67 14.88 -22.71
CA PRO A 2 -2.69 14.11 -22.01
C PRO A 2 -4.00 14.91 -22.06
N GLY A 3 -5.05 14.35 -22.65
CA GLY A 3 -6.32 15.07 -22.80
C GLY A 3 -6.98 15.28 -21.44
N ALA A 4 -7.39 16.52 -21.14
CA ALA A 4 -8.25 16.78 -19.99
C ALA A 4 -9.64 16.21 -20.26
N GLY A 5 -10.14 15.38 -19.35
CA GLY A 5 -11.49 14.81 -19.40
C GLY A 5 -12.31 15.21 -18.17
N ASP A 6 -13.63 15.15 -18.32
CA ASP A 6 -14.55 15.35 -17.20
C ASP A 6 -14.52 14.12 -16.27
N GLY A 7 -14.11 14.34 -15.02
CA GLY A 7 -14.20 13.36 -13.95
C GLY A 7 -15.55 13.44 -13.21
N PRO A 8 -15.68 12.78 -12.05
CA PRO A 8 -16.77 13.04 -11.12
C PRO A 8 -16.91 14.54 -10.81
N ASP A 9 -18.11 14.99 -10.43
CA ASP A 9 -18.45 16.41 -10.23
C ASP A 9 -17.32 17.23 -9.56
N GLY A 10 -16.84 18.25 -10.27
CA GLY A 10 -15.79 19.15 -9.78
C GLY A 10 -14.36 18.62 -9.89
N VAL A 11 -14.13 17.50 -10.59
CA VAL A 11 -12.80 16.91 -10.82
C VAL A 11 -12.42 16.98 -12.30
N THR A 12 -11.32 17.66 -12.61
CA THR A 12 -10.67 17.58 -13.93
C THR A 12 -9.70 16.41 -13.95
N CYS A 13 -9.86 15.51 -14.91
CA CYS A 13 -9.01 14.33 -15.05
C CYS A 13 -7.96 14.53 -16.14
N TYR A 14 -6.72 14.11 -15.86
CA TYR A 14 -5.62 14.07 -16.83
C TYR A 14 -5.07 12.65 -16.90
N GLU A 15 -5.01 12.07 -18.10
CA GLU A 15 -4.44 10.74 -18.29
C GLU A 15 -2.92 10.82 -18.41
N VAL A 16 -2.18 10.36 -17.40
CA VAL A 16 -0.72 10.40 -17.41
C VAL A 16 -0.12 9.13 -16.83
N ASP A 17 0.87 8.58 -17.53
CA ASP A 17 1.77 7.57 -16.97
C ASP A 17 2.93 8.28 -16.25
N LEU A 18 3.01 8.10 -14.92
CA LEU A 18 4.03 8.72 -14.10
C LEU A 18 5.44 8.22 -14.39
N CYS A 19 5.59 7.09 -15.10
CA CYS A 19 6.88 6.57 -15.55
C CYS A 19 7.38 7.24 -16.84
N ARG A 20 6.60 8.12 -17.46
CA ARG A 20 6.96 8.96 -18.62
C ARG A 20 7.37 10.37 -18.16
N PRO A 21 8.66 10.67 -17.95
CA PRO A 21 9.07 11.91 -17.29
C PRO A 21 8.65 13.18 -18.05
N ALA A 22 8.69 13.16 -19.38
CA ALA A 22 8.28 14.31 -20.20
C ALA A 22 6.80 14.67 -20.00
N ALA A 23 5.92 13.66 -19.97
CA ALA A 23 4.48 13.88 -19.78
C ALA A 23 4.18 14.42 -18.36
N VAL A 24 4.89 13.94 -17.34
CA VAL A 24 4.76 14.46 -15.97
C VAL A 24 5.22 15.92 -15.89
N VAL A 25 6.32 16.28 -16.55
CA VAL A 25 6.80 17.66 -16.62
C VAL A 25 5.77 18.57 -17.29
N GLU A 26 5.21 18.15 -18.43
CA GLU A 26 4.16 18.90 -19.14
C GLU A 26 2.94 19.14 -18.23
N LEU A 27 2.44 18.07 -17.60
CA LEU A 27 1.26 18.16 -16.73
C LEU A 27 1.49 19.09 -15.52
N ILE A 28 2.63 18.95 -14.84
CA ILE A 28 2.93 19.78 -13.66
C ILE A 28 3.13 21.24 -14.06
N ALA A 29 3.72 21.51 -15.22
CA ALA A 29 3.88 22.88 -15.73
C ALA A 29 2.54 23.52 -16.11
N GLU A 30 1.59 22.73 -16.61
CA GLU A 30 0.23 23.18 -16.94
C GLU A 30 -0.61 23.43 -15.68
N VAL A 31 -0.70 22.44 -14.79
CA VAL A 31 -1.61 22.47 -13.63
C VAL A 31 -1.06 23.35 -12.50
N ARG A 32 0.27 23.40 -12.33
CA ARG A 32 0.97 24.14 -11.25
C ARG A 32 0.31 23.97 -9.87
N PRO A 33 0.17 22.73 -9.37
CA PRO A 33 -0.60 22.47 -8.15
C PRO A 33 0.04 23.10 -6.90
N ASP A 34 -0.78 23.55 -5.95
CA ASP A 34 -0.34 23.96 -4.61
C ASP A 34 -0.17 22.74 -3.66
N HIS A 35 -0.93 21.68 -3.92
CA HIS A 35 -0.98 20.47 -3.10
C HIS A 35 -1.01 19.23 -4.00
N ILE A 36 -0.23 18.21 -3.64
CA ILE A 36 -0.20 16.93 -4.37
C ILE A 36 -0.41 15.79 -3.38
N TYR A 37 -1.42 14.95 -3.63
CA TYR A 37 -1.59 13.66 -2.96
C TYR A 37 -1.06 12.56 -3.88
N HIS A 38 0.16 12.08 -3.63
CA HIS A 38 0.78 11.03 -4.45
C HIS A 38 0.30 9.65 -4.00
N LEU A 39 -0.87 9.25 -4.53
CA LEU A 39 -1.52 7.96 -4.24
C LEU A 39 -1.23 6.88 -5.29
N ALA A 40 -0.70 7.27 -6.45
CA ALA A 40 -0.41 6.37 -7.55
C ALA A 40 0.74 5.42 -7.21
N GLY A 41 0.57 4.13 -7.53
CA GLY A 41 1.58 3.12 -7.34
C GLY A 41 1.02 1.69 -7.38
N GLN A 42 1.92 0.73 -7.51
CA GLN A 42 1.65 -0.70 -7.36
C GLN A 42 1.48 -1.00 -5.86
N ALA A 43 0.29 -1.47 -5.45
CA ALA A 43 -0.07 -1.68 -4.05
C ALA A 43 -0.25 -3.16 -3.65
N PHE A 44 -0.20 -4.09 -4.60
CA PHE A 44 -0.50 -5.51 -4.35
C PHE A 44 0.78 -6.29 -4.08
N VAL A 45 1.03 -6.59 -2.80
CA VAL A 45 2.27 -7.25 -2.32
C VAL A 45 2.63 -8.53 -3.08
N PRO A 46 1.71 -9.47 -3.37
CA PRO A 46 2.07 -10.69 -4.11
C PRO A 46 2.61 -10.42 -5.51
N GLN A 47 2.05 -9.44 -6.23
CA GLN A 47 2.55 -9.05 -7.55
C GLN A 47 3.99 -8.54 -7.48
N SER A 48 4.40 -7.92 -6.37
CA SER A 48 5.79 -7.45 -6.22
C SER A 48 6.84 -8.56 -6.19
N PHE A 49 6.45 -9.80 -5.86
CA PHE A 49 7.35 -10.96 -5.97
C PHE A 49 7.40 -11.53 -7.39
N ILE A 50 6.33 -11.34 -8.17
CA ILE A 50 6.23 -11.80 -9.57
C ILE A 50 6.98 -10.82 -10.48
N ASP A 51 6.71 -9.53 -10.32
CA ASP A 51 7.33 -8.45 -11.08
C ASP A 51 7.84 -7.33 -10.14
N PRO A 52 9.01 -7.54 -9.52
CA PRO A 52 9.60 -6.56 -8.62
C PRO A 52 10.03 -5.29 -9.35
N TRP A 53 10.41 -5.38 -10.63
CA TRP A 53 10.87 -4.23 -11.40
C TRP A 53 9.74 -3.27 -11.69
N ASP A 54 8.60 -3.77 -12.17
CA ASP A 54 7.40 -2.96 -12.37
C ASP A 54 6.96 -2.28 -11.07
N THR A 55 7.03 -2.99 -9.93
CA THR A 55 6.70 -2.40 -8.62
C THR A 55 7.64 -1.25 -8.24
N ILE A 56 8.95 -1.42 -8.41
CA ILE A 56 9.94 -0.38 -8.11
C ILE A 56 9.80 0.80 -9.06
N GLU A 57 9.57 0.54 -10.35
CA GLU A 57 9.39 1.57 -11.36
C GLU A 57 8.14 2.42 -11.07
N ASN A 58 6.98 1.79 -10.91
CA ASN A 58 5.73 2.52 -10.64
C ASN A 58 5.79 3.31 -9.32
N ASN A 59 6.37 2.74 -8.26
CA ASN A 59 6.40 3.39 -6.96
C ASN A 59 7.53 4.43 -6.86
N VAL A 60 8.77 4.02 -7.10
CA VAL A 60 9.94 4.87 -6.84
C VAL A 60 10.19 5.85 -7.99
N ARG A 61 10.24 5.35 -9.24
CA ARG A 61 10.51 6.21 -10.41
C ARG A 61 9.35 7.17 -10.65
N GLY A 62 8.11 6.69 -10.51
CA GLY A 62 6.91 7.53 -10.59
C GLY A 62 6.95 8.71 -9.62
N GLN A 63 7.25 8.47 -8.34
CA GLN A 63 7.40 9.53 -7.34
C GLN A 63 8.52 10.51 -7.71
N LEU A 64 9.70 9.99 -8.09
CA LEU A 64 10.84 10.82 -8.43
C LEU A 64 10.53 11.75 -9.61
N ASN A 65 9.84 11.25 -10.63
CA ASN A 65 9.43 12.06 -11.79
C ASN A 65 8.52 13.23 -11.37
N VAL A 66 7.58 13.01 -10.44
CA VAL A 66 6.71 14.07 -9.91
C VAL A 66 7.52 15.14 -9.18
N ILE A 67 8.45 14.72 -8.30
CA ILE A 67 9.31 15.66 -7.55
C ILE A 67 10.16 16.49 -8.51
N LEU A 68 10.85 15.84 -9.45
CA LEU A 68 11.71 16.51 -10.43
C LEU A 68 10.91 17.45 -11.34
N ALA A 69 9.68 17.09 -11.72
CA ALA A 69 8.79 17.96 -12.49
C ALA A 69 8.40 19.21 -11.70
N CYS A 70 8.11 19.09 -10.40
CA CYS A 70 7.83 20.24 -9.54
C CYS A 70 9.05 21.18 -9.45
N LEU A 71 10.24 20.63 -9.25
CA LEU A 71 11.48 21.40 -9.22
C LEU A 71 11.73 22.12 -10.55
N LYS A 72 11.52 21.43 -11.69
CA LYS A 72 11.69 22.00 -13.03
C LYS A 72 10.69 23.11 -13.35
N ALA A 73 9.46 23.00 -12.85
CA ALA A 73 8.42 24.03 -12.98
C ALA A 73 8.56 25.19 -11.97
N ASP A 74 9.61 25.13 -11.14
CA ASP A 74 9.89 26.04 -10.05
C ASP A 74 8.70 26.25 -9.10
N ILE A 75 8.11 25.12 -8.68
CA ILE A 75 7.05 25.08 -7.66
C ILE A 75 7.49 24.18 -6.49
N ARG A 76 6.88 24.41 -5.32
CA ARG A 76 7.10 23.62 -4.10
C ARG A 76 5.75 23.27 -3.45
N PRO A 77 4.91 22.45 -4.10
CA PRO A 77 3.64 22.03 -3.53
C PRO A 77 3.85 21.29 -2.22
N ARG A 78 2.84 21.33 -1.34
CA ARG A 78 2.77 20.38 -0.23
C ARG A 78 2.50 18.99 -0.79
N LEU A 79 3.47 18.10 -0.64
CA LEU A 79 3.50 16.79 -1.30
C LEU A 79 3.30 15.68 -0.27
N LEU A 80 2.09 15.10 -0.24
CA LEU A 80 1.79 13.95 0.59
C LEU A 80 2.20 12.67 -0.13
N ILE A 81 3.07 11.89 0.51
CA ILE A 81 3.60 10.61 0.01
C ILE A 81 2.99 9.47 0.83
N THR A 82 2.29 8.56 0.15
CA THR A 82 1.72 7.38 0.78
C THR A 82 2.73 6.23 0.84
N SER A 83 3.37 6.12 1.99
CA SER A 83 4.13 4.95 2.41
C SER A 83 3.20 3.89 3.03
N SER A 84 3.76 2.81 3.54
CA SER A 84 3.01 1.67 4.08
C SER A 84 3.57 1.21 5.40
N ALA A 85 2.74 0.64 6.28
CA ALA A 85 3.21 -0.06 7.47
C ALA A 85 4.08 -1.29 7.17
N GLU A 86 3.98 -1.86 5.96
CA GLU A 86 4.81 -2.98 5.51
C GLU A 86 6.32 -2.65 5.53
N ILE A 87 6.68 -1.37 5.50
CA ILE A 87 8.09 -0.93 5.57
C ILE A 87 8.75 -1.27 6.91
N TYR A 88 7.96 -1.47 7.97
CA TYR A 88 8.46 -1.88 9.28
C TYR A 88 8.83 -3.37 9.32
N GLY A 89 8.26 -4.17 8.40
CA GLY A 89 8.49 -5.61 8.31
C GLY A 89 8.15 -6.38 9.58
N GLU A 90 8.99 -7.36 9.92
CA GLU A 90 8.83 -8.17 11.13
C GLU A 90 9.27 -7.40 12.38
N VAL A 91 8.30 -6.85 13.09
CA VAL A 91 8.52 -6.13 14.35
C VAL A 91 8.30 -7.04 15.56
N LYS A 92 9.19 -6.93 16.56
CA LYS A 92 9.14 -7.72 17.80
C LYS A 92 8.22 -7.11 18.86
N THR A 93 7.96 -5.81 18.77
CA THR A 93 7.20 -5.04 19.76
C THR A 93 6.08 -4.31 19.07
N PHE A 94 4.88 -4.40 19.65
CA PHE A 94 3.70 -3.65 19.22
C PHE A 94 3.17 -2.81 20.39
N PRO A 95 2.58 -1.62 20.13
CA PRO A 95 2.44 -0.98 18.81
C PRO A 95 3.78 -0.45 18.28
N THR A 96 3.88 -0.31 16.95
CA THR A 96 5.00 0.40 16.32
C THR A 96 4.73 1.91 16.31
N ASP A 97 5.79 2.69 16.17
CA ASP A 97 5.75 4.14 16.03
C ASP A 97 6.64 4.61 14.87
N GLU A 98 6.75 5.91 14.67
CA GLU A 98 7.53 6.53 13.59
C GLU A 98 9.05 6.35 13.77
N THR A 99 9.50 6.06 14.99
CA THR A 99 10.91 5.79 15.33
C THR A 99 11.31 4.32 15.10
N THR A 100 10.31 3.46 14.91
CA THR A 100 10.53 2.04 14.64
C THR A 100 11.38 1.84 13.38
N PRO A 101 12.47 1.05 13.44
CA PRO A 101 13.34 0.83 12.28
C PRO A 101 12.59 0.27 11.07
N LEU A 102 13.01 0.70 9.88
CA LEU A 102 12.46 0.19 8.61
C LEU A 102 13.18 -1.10 8.25
N MET A 103 12.46 -2.23 8.29
CA MET A 103 12.99 -3.56 8.00
C MET A 103 12.15 -4.25 6.91
N PRO A 104 12.06 -3.69 5.69
CA PRO A 104 11.18 -4.18 4.64
C PRO A 104 11.47 -5.66 4.27
N THR A 105 10.42 -6.47 4.12
CA THR A 105 10.51 -7.92 3.89
C THR A 105 10.00 -8.39 2.52
N SER A 106 9.51 -7.46 1.69
CA SER A 106 9.02 -7.70 0.33
C SER A 106 9.49 -6.61 -0.66
N PRO A 107 9.58 -6.89 -1.98
CA PRO A 107 9.91 -5.86 -2.97
C PRO A 107 8.96 -4.65 -2.92
N TYR A 108 7.66 -4.87 -2.66
CA TYR A 108 6.70 -3.81 -2.38
C TYR A 108 7.14 -2.95 -1.18
N SER A 109 7.42 -3.56 -0.02
CA SER A 109 7.84 -2.81 1.17
C SER A 109 9.17 -2.07 0.97
N VAL A 110 10.09 -2.63 0.18
CA VAL A 110 11.34 -1.94 -0.22
C VAL A 110 11.02 -0.70 -1.05
N SER A 111 10.12 -0.81 -2.02
CA SER A 111 9.70 0.34 -2.84
C SER A 111 9.03 1.44 -2.00
N LYS A 112 8.20 1.07 -1.02
CA LYS A 112 7.56 2.02 -0.09
C LYS A 112 8.55 2.66 0.88
N ALA A 113 9.54 1.90 1.36
CA ALA A 113 10.61 2.45 2.19
C ALA A 113 11.49 3.43 1.39
N ALA A 114 11.77 3.12 0.12
CA ALA A 114 12.46 4.02 -0.78
C ALA A 114 11.66 5.31 -1.04
N GLN A 115 10.35 5.20 -1.31
CA GLN A 115 9.45 6.37 -1.42
C GLN A 115 9.49 7.25 -0.16
N ASP A 116 9.41 6.64 1.04
CA ASP A 116 9.48 7.35 2.34
C ASP A 116 10.80 8.11 2.50
N GLN A 117 11.93 7.44 2.29
CA GLN A 117 13.25 8.05 2.47
C GLN A 117 13.57 9.10 1.39
N LEU A 118 13.15 8.86 0.15
CA LEU A 118 13.31 9.81 -0.95
C LEU A 118 12.56 11.11 -0.66
N ALA A 119 11.34 11.02 -0.13
CA ALA A 119 10.55 12.19 0.25
C ALA A 119 11.24 13.05 1.32
N TYR A 120 11.84 12.41 2.33
CA TYR A 120 12.63 13.11 3.35
C TYR A 120 13.89 13.73 2.77
N GLN A 121 14.61 13.00 1.92
CA GLN A 121 15.83 13.48 1.29
C GLN A 121 15.58 14.74 0.45
N TYR A 122 14.46 14.83 -0.27
CA TYR A 122 14.08 16.02 -1.03
C TYR A 122 13.58 17.18 -0.17
N PHE A 123 13.01 16.91 1.00
CA PHE A 123 12.78 17.95 2.00
C PHE A 123 14.12 18.54 2.48
N VAL A 124 15.06 17.70 2.88
CA VAL A 124 16.37 18.15 3.41
C VAL A 124 17.22 18.87 2.36
N SER A 125 17.19 18.43 1.11
CA SER A 125 18.09 18.94 0.07
C SER A 125 17.52 20.06 -0.80
N HIS A 126 16.20 20.18 -0.89
CA HIS A 126 15.53 21.11 -1.82
C HIS A 126 14.36 21.88 -1.20
N ASP A 127 14.19 21.79 0.13
CA ASP A 127 13.09 22.36 0.90
C ASP A 127 11.70 21.99 0.33
N MET A 128 11.60 20.81 -0.29
CA MET A 128 10.31 20.32 -0.81
C MET A 128 9.39 19.99 0.37
N PRO A 129 8.20 20.59 0.50
CA PRO A 129 7.31 20.37 1.65
C PRO A 129 6.64 18.99 1.62
N THR A 130 7.41 17.94 1.89
CA THR A 130 6.93 16.56 1.85
C THR A 130 6.29 16.15 3.18
N LEU A 131 5.22 15.35 3.09
CA LEU A 131 4.50 14.79 4.23
C LEU A 131 4.41 13.29 4.03
N ARG A 132 4.99 12.49 4.93
CA ARG A 132 5.09 11.04 4.74
C ARG A 132 4.07 10.35 5.62
N ILE A 133 3.10 9.65 5.03
CA ILE A 133 2.14 8.87 5.79
C ILE A 133 2.44 7.37 5.67
N ARG A 134 2.67 6.72 6.80
CA ARG A 134 2.88 5.27 6.91
C ARG A 134 1.55 4.62 7.23
N ALA A 135 0.76 4.38 6.18
CA ALA A 135 -0.59 3.87 6.32
C ALA A 135 -0.60 2.36 6.58
N PHE A 136 -1.37 1.95 7.58
CA PHE A 136 -1.74 0.54 7.79
C PHE A 136 -2.83 0.13 6.80
N ASN A 137 -3.25 -1.14 6.86
CA ASN A 137 -4.28 -1.63 5.96
C ASN A 137 -5.54 -0.82 6.15
N HIS A 138 -6.11 -0.39 5.04
CA HIS A 138 -7.39 0.27 5.05
C HIS A 138 -8.35 -0.41 4.08
N ILE A 139 -9.61 -0.41 4.47
CA ILE A 139 -10.69 -1.16 3.82
C ILE A 139 -11.88 -0.24 3.60
N GLY A 140 -12.65 -0.53 2.57
CA GLY A 140 -13.89 0.18 2.29
C GLY A 140 -14.53 -0.27 0.98
N PRO A 141 -15.79 0.13 0.75
CA PRO A 141 -16.46 -0.12 -0.53
C PRO A 141 -15.66 0.44 -1.71
N GLY A 142 -15.62 -0.32 -2.81
CA GLY A 142 -14.86 0.04 -4.02
C GLY A 142 -13.43 -0.49 -4.07
N GLN A 143 -12.93 -1.11 -3.00
CA GLN A 143 -11.63 -1.80 -3.01
C GLN A 143 -11.70 -3.07 -3.89
N SER A 144 -10.64 -3.34 -4.66
CA SER A 144 -10.54 -4.55 -5.48
C SER A 144 -10.64 -5.82 -4.64
N ASP A 145 -11.37 -6.82 -5.13
CA ASP A 145 -11.52 -8.16 -4.58
C ASP A 145 -10.22 -8.99 -4.51
N ARG A 146 -9.09 -8.46 -5.01
CA ARG A 146 -7.76 -9.02 -4.78
C ARG A 146 -7.29 -8.87 -3.33
N PHE A 147 -7.88 -7.95 -2.57
CA PHE A 147 -7.58 -7.74 -1.15
C PHE A 147 -8.53 -8.54 -0.24
N VAL A 148 -8.07 -8.87 0.96
CA VAL A 148 -8.74 -9.88 1.81
C VAL A 148 -10.17 -9.52 2.23
N ALA A 149 -10.43 -8.26 2.62
CA ALA A 149 -11.75 -7.85 3.08
C ALA A 149 -12.81 -7.88 1.95
N PRO A 150 -12.57 -7.28 0.76
CA PRO A 150 -13.51 -7.40 -0.35
C PRO A 150 -13.59 -8.83 -0.92
N ALA A 151 -12.51 -9.63 -0.88
CA ALA A 151 -12.56 -11.04 -1.29
C ALA A 151 -13.56 -11.84 -0.44
N PHE A 152 -13.57 -11.63 0.88
CA PHE A 152 -14.53 -12.29 1.77
C PHE A 152 -15.94 -11.77 1.55
N ALA A 153 -16.12 -10.46 1.49
CA ALA A 153 -17.42 -9.84 1.26
C ALA A 153 -18.06 -10.31 -0.06
N MET A 154 -17.26 -10.42 -1.13
CA MET A 154 -17.73 -10.90 -2.44
C MET A 154 -18.17 -12.37 -2.40
N GLN A 155 -17.38 -13.24 -1.75
CA GLN A 155 -17.76 -14.65 -1.61
C GLN A 155 -19.04 -14.82 -0.80
N ILE A 156 -19.17 -14.10 0.33
CA ILE A 156 -20.39 -14.10 1.14
C ILE A 156 -21.60 -13.64 0.31
N ALA A 157 -21.47 -12.52 -0.40
CA ALA A 157 -22.56 -12.00 -1.23
C ALA A 157 -22.98 -12.97 -2.34
N ARG A 158 -22.01 -13.67 -2.97
CA ARG A 158 -22.31 -14.68 -3.99
C ARG A 158 -23.00 -15.92 -3.40
N ILE A 159 -22.59 -16.36 -2.21
CA ILE A 159 -23.23 -17.46 -1.50
C ILE A 159 -24.69 -17.10 -1.17
N GLU A 160 -24.92 -15.93 -0.57
CA GLU A 160 -26.26 -15.45 -0.23
C GLU A 160 -27.16 -15.25 -1.47
N ALA A 161 -26.56 -14.94 -2.62
CA ALA A 161 -27.28 -14.84 -3.89
C ALA A 161 -27.48 -16.19 -4.61
N GLY A 162 -27.00 -17.31 -4.06
CA GLY A 162 -27.05 -18.63 -4.71
C GLY A 162 -26.15 -18.74 -5.95
N LEU A 163 -25.18 -17.85 -6.10
CA LEU A 163 -24.23 -17.80 -7.22
C LEU A 163 -22.92 -18.54 -6.93
N GLN A 164 -22.73 -19.02 -5.71
CA GLN A 164 -21.57 -19.77 -5.26
C GLN A 164 -22.03 -20.82 -4.25
N GLU A 165 -21.46 -22.02 -4.31
CA GLU A 165 -21.62 -23.02 -3.25
C GLU A 165 -21.28 -22.42 -1.89
N PRO A 166 -21.91 -22.84 -0.78
CA PRO A 166 -21.72 -22.27 0.56
C PRO A 166 -20.36 -22.67 1.16
N VAL A 167 -19.28 -22.34 0.45
CA VAL A 167 -17.88 -22.60 0.76
C VAL A 167 -17.09 -21.33 0.43
N ILE A 168 -16.46 -20.74 1.44
CA ILE A 168 -15.53 -19.61 1.30
C ILE A 168 -14.11 -20.14 1.22
N ASN A 169 -13.40 -19.78 0.15
CA ASN A 169 -12.00 -20.10 -0.05
C ASN A 169 -11.11 -18.98 0.50
N VAL A 170 -10.18 -19.34 1.39
CA VAL A 170 -9.29 -18.40 2.08
C VAL A 170 -7.84 -18.89 2.11
N GLY A 171 -6.92 -17.94 2.33
CA GLY A 171 -5.51 -18.20 2.61
C GLY A 171 -5.23 -18.37 4.11
N ASP A 172 -4.07 -17.87 4.57
CA ASP A 172 -3.67 -17.92 5.98
C ASP A 172 -4.59 -17.07 6.89
N LEU A 173 -5.30 -17.73 7.81
CA LEU A 173 -6.19 -17.10 8.80
C LEU A 173 -5.49 -16.73 10.11
N THR A 174 -4.23 -17.13 10.30
CA THR A 174 -3.47 -16.82 11.52
C THR A 174 -2.90 -15.41 11.50
N ALA A 175 -2.81 -14.81 10.31
CA ALA A 175 -2.38 -13.44 10.10
C ALA A 175 -3.23 -12.44 10.90
N ARG A 176 -2.56 -11.55 11.63
CA ARG A 176 -3.18 -10.40 12.30
C ARG A 176 -2.84 -9.13 11.53
N ARG A 177 -3.84 -8.27 11.33
CA ARG A 177 -3.71 -7.02 10.56
C ARG A 177 -4.52 -5.93 11.24
N ASP A 178 -3.95 -4.73 11.34
CA ASP A 178 -4.68 -3.52 11.73
C ASP A 178 -5.43 -3.01 10.49
N PHE A 179 -6.73 -2.75 10.65
CA PHE A 179 -7.63 -2.27 9.62
C PHE A 179 -8.27 -0.95 10.01
N THR A 180 -8.15 0.05 9.14
CA THR A 180 -8.82 1.35 9.27
C THR A 180 -9.81 1.56 8.11
N ASP A 181 -10.93 2.22 8.34
CA ASP A 181 -11.85 2.55 7.24
C ASP A 181 -11.20 3.58 6.29
N VAL A 182 -11.34 3.39 4.98
CA VAL A 182 -10.78 4.30 3.97
C VAL A 182 -11.23 5.75 4.16
N ARG A 183 -12.45 5.97 4.65
CA ARG A 183 -12.98 7.32 4.92
C ARG A 183 -12.24 7.99 6.08
N ASP A 184 -11.79 7.23 7.08
CA ASP A 184 -10.92 7.73 8.15
C ASP A 184 -9.52 8.06 7.62
N VAL A 185 -8.97 7.19 6.78
CA VAL A 185 -7.65 7.40 6.18
C VAL A 185 -7.63 8.67 5.30
N VAL A 186 -8.63 8.87 4.46
CA VAL A 186 -8.72 10.08 3.62
C VAL A 186 -8.90 11.34 4.48
N ARG A 187 -9.64 11.26 5.59
CA ARG A 187 -9.70 12.37 6.57
C ARG A 187 -8.32 12.66 7.17
N ALA A 188 -7.57 11.64 7.55
CA ALA A 188 -6.21 11.80 8.05
C ALA A 188 -5.29 12.44 7.00
N TYR A 189 -5.42 12.06 5.73
CA TYR A 189 -4.63 12.67 4.63
C TYR A 189 -4.94 14.16 4.49
N SER A 190 -6.23 14.53 4.53
CA SER A 190 -6.66 15.93 4.47
C SER A 190 -6.14 16.75 5.66
N LEU A 191 -6.21 16.20 6.87
CA LEU A 191 -5.70 16.85 8.08
C LEU A 191 -4.17 17.01 8.04
N LEU A 192 -3.44 15.98 7.60
CA LEU A 192 -2.00 16.04 7.45
C LEU A 192 -1.60 17.08 6.40
N MET A 193 -2.32 17.15 5.28
CA MET A 193 -2.07 18.16 4.26
C MET A 193 -2.21 19.58 4.82
N LYS A 194 -3.23 19.84 5.65
CA LYS A 194 -3.50 21.17 6.22
C LYS A 194 -2.61 21.54 7.42
N HIS A 195 -2.32 20.59 8.29
CA HIS A 195 -1.73 20.86 9.61
C HIS A 195 -0.40 20.13 9.86
N GLY A 196 0.00 19.22 8.97
CA GLY A 196 1.23 18.46 9.11
C GLY A 196 2.47 19.33 9.01
N VAL A 197 3.50 18.96 9.74
CA VAL A 197 4.83 19.57 9.66
C VAL A 197 5.59 18.92 8.51
N ALA A 198 6.12 19.75 7.61
CA ALA A 198 6.89 19.26 6.46
C ALA A 198 8.15 18.52 6.93
N GLY A 199 8.53 17.48 6.20
CA GLY A 199 9.66 16.61 6.52
C GLY A 199 9.34 15.52 7.53
N GLU A 200 8.25 15.61 8.27
CA GLU A 200 7.87 14.57 9.25
C GLU A 200 7.21 13.35 8.58
N SER A 201 7.25 12.24 9.31
CA SER A 201 6.46 11.05 9.01
C SER A 201 5.39 10.86 10.07
N VAL A 202 4.21 10.38 9.68
CA VAL A 202 3.10 10.07 10.58
C VAL A 202 2.55 8.69 10.28
N GLN A 203 2.33 7.89 11.32
CA GLN A 203 1.64 6.61 11.23
C GLN A 203 0.13 6.82 11.17
N CYS A 204 -0.56 6.11 10.27
CA CYS A 204 -2.01 6.08 10.23
C CYS A 204 -2.52 4.67 10.54
N SER A 205 -2.96 4.46 11.78
CA SER A 205 -3.52 3.21 12.31
C SER A 205 -4.61 3.52 13.35
N VAL A 206 -5.53 2.58 13.58
CA VAL A 206 -6.50 2.69 14.69
C VAL A 206 -5.94 2.19 16.03
N ARG A 207 -4.63 1.90 16.12
CA ARG A 207 -3.97 1.27 17.28
C ARG A 207 -4.77 0.11 17.87
N CYS A 208 -5.38 -0.74 17.02
CA CYS A 208 -6.37 -1.70 17.48
C CYS A 208 -5.91 -3.16 17.28
N ARG A 209 -6.00 -3.96 18.35
CA ARG A 209 -5.71 -5.41 18.41
C ARG A 209 -6.78 -6.24 17.68
N ALA A 210 -7.11 -5.92 16.44
CA ALA A 210 -8.12 -6.65 15.69
C ALA A 210 -7.52 -7.94 15.11
N GLN A 211 -8.04 -9.09 15.56
CA GLN A 211 -7.97 -10.34 14.80
C GLN A 211 -8.79 -10.16 13.51
N HIS A 212 -8.48 -10.94 12.46
CA HIS A 212 -9.26 -10.98 11.22
C HIS A 212 -10.76 -10.90 11.53
N PRO A 213 -11.57 -10.05 10.85
CA PRO A 213 -13.01 -10.15 10.97
C PRO A 213 -13.40 -11.55 10.54
N ALA A 214 -13.77 -12.41 11.49
CA ALA A 214 -14.17 -13.77 11.19
C ALA A 214 -15.36 -13.68 10.22
N PRO A 215 -15.26 -14.24 8.99
CA PRO A 215 -16.31 -14.08 7.98
C PRO A 215 -17.67 -14.57 8.48
N ALA A 216 -17.68 -15.50 9.43
CA ALA A 216 -18.89 -16.05 10.06
C ALA A 216 -19.74 -15.01 10.80
N ARG A 217 -19.19 -13.84 11.16
CA ARG A 217 -19.96 -12.76 11.82
C ARG A 217 -20.81 -11.94 10.85
N TYR A 218 -20.59 -12.05 9.54
CA TYR A 218 -21.16 -11.13 8.55
C TYR A 218 -22.10 -11.79 7.54
N ALA A 219 -22.14 -13.12 7.46
CA ALA A 219 -23.07 -13.81 6.56
C ALA A 219 -24.41 -14.10 7.23
N ARG A 220 -25.47 -14.03 6.43
CA ARG A 220 -26.84 -14.41 6.77
C ARG A 220 -27.09 -15.91 6.60
N GLU A 221 -26.34 -16.53 5.68
CA GLU A 221 -26.41 -17.96 5.37
C GLU A 221 -25.20 -18.72 5.94
N PRO A 222 -25.39 -19.97 6.40
CA PRO A 222 -24.29 -20.82 6.84
C PRO A 222 -23.39 -21.20 5.65
N PHE A 223 -22.07 -21.18 5.88
CA PHE A 223 -21.07 -21.56 4.89
C PHE A 223 -19.88 -22.28 5.55
N GLU A 224 -19.18 -23.09 4.78
CA GLU A 224 -17.94 -23.76 5.16
C GLU A 224 -16.71 -22.89 4.79
N VAL A 225 -15.63 -22.98 5.57
CA VAL A 225 -14.37 -22.29 5.25
C VAL A 225 -13.35 -23.30 4.73
N SER A 226 -13.00 -23.19 3.46
CA SER A 226 -11.95 -23.97 2.81
C SER A 226 -10.63 -23.18 2.83
N VAL A 227 -9.63 -23.70 3.54
CA VAL A 227 -8.29 -23.10 3.61
C VAL A 227 -7.40 -23.78 2.57
N SER A 228 -6.98 -23.03 1.55
CA SER A 228 -6.00 -23.55 0.59
C SER A 228 -4.64 -23.66 1.27
N ARG A 229 -4.12 -24.89 1.46
CA ARG A 229 -2.77 -25.10 2.00
C ARG A 229 -1.76 -24.38 1.11
N CYS A 230 -1.01 -23.44 1.69
CA CYS A 230 0.16 -22.84 1.07
C CYS A 230 1.08 -23.92 0.50
N VAL A 231 1.27 -23.94 -0.82
CA VAL A 231 2.37 -24.66 -1.46
C VAL A 231 3.65 -23.95 -1.02
N LEU A 232 4.36 -24.60 -0.12
CA LEU A 232 5.66 -24.16 0.38
C LEU A 232 6.68 -24.37 -0.75
N ILE A 233 6.83 -23.39 -1.64
CA ILE A 233 7.96 -23.36 -2.58
C ILE A 233 9.19 -23.01 -1.74
N ARG A 234 9.87 -24.04 -1.22
CA ARG A 234 11.25 -23.90 -0.73
C ARG A 234 12.13 -23.65 -1.94
N THR A 235 12.62 -22.42 -2.08
CA THR A 235 13.82 -22.17 -2.90
C THR A 235 14.97 -22.95 -2.28
N ALA A 236 15.40 -24.00 -2.98
CA ALA A 236 16.60 -24.75 -2.66
C ALA A 236 17.83 -23.85 -2.89
N CYS A 237 18.45 -23.37 -1.81
CA CYS A 237 19.90 -23.18 -1.79
C CYS A 237 20.43 -23.04 -0.34
N ALA A 238 21.28 -24.02 0.03
CA ALA A 238 22.27 -24.04 1.13
C ALA A 238 21.79 -24.47 2.55
N PRO A 239 22.65 -25.15 3.33
CA PRO A 239 22.62 -26.61 3.42
C PRO A 239 22.12 -27.13 4.77
N ALA A 240 21.68 -28.39 4.76
CA ALA A 240 21.34 -29.15 5.95
C ALA A 240 22.50 -29.18 6.95
N ARG A 241 22.23 -28.74 8.18
CA ARG A 241 22.92 -29.24 9.37
C ARG A 241 21.92 -30.05 10.18
N SER A 242 21.78 -31.30 9.80
CA SER A 242 21.29 -32.36 10.69
C SER A 242 22.43 -32.76 11.62
N GLY A 243 22.21 -32.66 12.93
CA GLY A 243 23.07 -33.26 13.95
C GLY A 243 22.23 -34.13 14.89
N ALA A 244 22.37 -35.45 14.73
CA ALA A 244 22.01 -36.57 15.62
C ALA A 244 20.54 -36.72 16.09
N ALA A 245 19.89 -37.89 16.06
CA ALA A 245 20.40 -39.26 16.12
C ALA A 245 19.49 -40.29 15.41
N GLY A 246 20.09 -41.32 14.82
CA GLY A 246 19.40 -42.53 14.34
C GLY A 246 20.04 -43.14 13.09
N ARG A 247 20.60 -44.36 13.22
CA ARG A 247 21.58 -45.00 12.32
C ARG A 247 20.97 -45.64 11.06
N CYS A 248 21.81 -45.69 10.02
CA CYS A 248 21.65 -46.35 8.72
C CYS A 248 21.62 -47.88 8.78
N VAL A 249 20.92 -48.49 7.82
CA VAL A 249 21.52 -49.30 6.73
C VAL A 249 20.92 -48.83 5.42
#